data_AF-A0A0B2UXV8-F1
#
_entry.id   AF-A0A0B2UXV8-F1
#
_cell.length_a   1.000
_cell.length_b   1.000
_cell.length_c   1.000
_cell.angle_alpha   90.00
_cell.angle_beta   90.00
_cell.angle_gamma   90.00
#
_symmetry.space_group_name_H-M   'P 1'
#
loop_
_entity.id
_entity.type
_entity.pdbx_description
1 polymer ?
#
loop_
_entity_poly.entity_id
_entity_poly.type
_entity_poly.pdbx_seq_one_letter_code
_entity_poly.pdbx_strand_id
1 'polypeptide(L)'
;MAILSLCDDKITRENMPGAKFYDGKKLVVPLSKEASIELYEHWIQQAFSGIMAAFATDKSKELQSGHKRRLEECSQVADTLKKHALCVVDLMNAKNSYGDYQKSGNFC
;
A
#
# COMPACT_ATOMS: atom_id res chain seq x y z
N MET A 1 20.65 -7.84 -26.92
CA MET A 1 19.72 -7.89 -25.77
C MET A 1 19.41 -9.36 -25.50
N ALA A 2 20.06 -9.95 -24.50
CA ALA A 2 19.78 -11.33 -24.13
C ALA A 2 18.56 -11.36 -23.21
N ILE A 3 17.45 -11.89 -23.71
CA ILE A 3 16.33 -12.32 -22.87
C ILE A 3 16.85 -13.59 -22.17
N LEU A 4 17.23 -13.47 -20.90
CA LEU A 4 17.55 -14.63 -20.08
C LEU A 4 16.26 -15.44 -19.86
N SER A 5 16.18 -16.56 -20.59
CA SER A 5 15.22 -17.64 -20.40
C SER A 5 15.39 -18.22 -18.99
N LEU A 6 14.51 -17.84 -18.05
CA LEU A 6 14.38 -18.45 -16.72
C LEU A 6 13.37 -19.61 -16.74
N CYS A 7 13.52 -20.53 -17.69
CA CYS A 7 12.77 -21.78 -17.67
C CYS A 7 13.74 -22.95 -17.49
N ASP A 8 13.60 -23.61 -16.34
CA ASP A 8 14.07 -24.96 -15.99
C ASP A 8 15.43 -25.10 -15.26
N ASP A 9 15.69 -24.27 -14.26
CA ASP A 9 16.37 -24.78 -13.06
C ASP A 9 15.30 -25.02 -11.99
N LYS A 10 15.09 -26.28 -11.60
CA LYS A 10 14.22 -26.59 -10.46
C LYS A 10 14.73 -25.82 -9.25
N ILE A 11 13.92 -24.91 -8.70
CA ILE A 11 14.23 -24.22 -7.45
C ILE A 11 14.31 -25.29 -6.36
N THR A 12 15.53 -25.70 -6.03
CA THR A 12 15.81 -26.55 -4.86
C THR A 12 15.99 -25.68 -3.63
N ARG A 13 15.95 -26.30 -2.45
CA ARG A 13 16.25 -25.61 -1.18
C ARG A 13 17.63 -24.95 -1.20
N GLU A 14 18.56 -25.53 -1.94
CA GLU A 14 19.96 -25.10 -2.05
C GLU A 14 20.15 -23.96 -3.06
N ASN A 15 19.30 -23.89 -4.10
CA ASN A 15 19.42 -22.94 -5.21
C ASN A 15 18.49 -21.72 -5.08
N MET A 16 17.69 -21.65 -4.02
CA MET A 16 16.88 -20.48 -3.71
C MET A 16 17.78 -19.24 -3.51
N PRO A 17 17.44 -18.04 -4.02
CA PRO A 17 18.25 -16.83 -3.88
C PRO A 17 18.63 -16.48 -2.43
N GLY A 18 17.76 -16.84 -1.47
CA GLY A 18 17.97 -16.66 -0.04
C GLY A 18 18.77 -17.76 0.66
N ALA A 19 19.05 -18.89 0.00
CA ALA A 19 19.70 -20.06 0.61
C ALA A 19 21.10 -19.73 1.14
N LYS A 20 21.84 -18.87 0.42
CA LYS A 20 23.16 -18.36 0.84
C LYS A 20 23.13 -17.52 2.13
N PHE A 21 21.97 -17.01 2.51
CA PHE A 21 21.77 -16.24 3.74
C PHE A 21 21.15 -17.08 4.87
N TYR A 22 20.81 -18.35 4.62
CA TYR A 22 20.16 -19.20 5.60
C TYR A 22 21.19 -19.96 6.45
N ASP A 23 21.23 -19.72 7.75
CA ASP A 23 22.18 -20.36 8.68
C ASP A 23 21.73 -21.75 9.18
N GLY A 24 20.67 -22.30 8.61
CA GLY A 24 20.02 -23.54 9.06
C GLY A 24 18.90 -23.33 10.10
N LYS A 25 18.74 -22.12 10.62
CA LYS A 25 17.66 -21.73 11.54
C LYS A 25 16.91 -20.48 11.09
N LYS A 26 17.64 -19.47 10.62
CA LYS A 26 17.12 -18.17 10.22
C LYS A 26 17.86 -17.61 8.99
N LEU A 27 17.22 -16.66 8.34
CA LEU A 27 17.86 -15.84 7.32
C LEU A 27 18.69 -14.75 8.01
N VAL A 28 19.98 -14.72 7.72
CA VAL A 28 20.95 -13.71 8.16
C VAL A 28 21.36 -12.91 6.92
N VAL A 29 20.59 -11.86 6.63
CA VAL A 29 20.87 -10.95 5.51
C VAL A 29 21.77 -9.82 6.02
N PRO A 30 23.03 -9.73 5.57
CA PRO A 30 23.89 -8.62 5.95
C PRO A 30 23.43 -7.35 5.25
N LEU A 31 23.15 -6.30 6.02
CA LEU A 31 22.75 -4.98 5.53
C LEU A 31 23.80 -3.95 5.94
N SER A 32 24.09 -2.99 5.07
CA SER A 32 24.83 -1.79 5.48
C SER A 32 23.94 -0.94 6.40
N LYS A 33 24.53 0.02 7.11
CA LYS A 33 23.79 0.94 7.96
C LYS A 33 22.78 1.76 7.14
N GLU A 34 23.19 2.20 5.95
CA GLU A 34 22.39 3.00 5.02
C GLU A 34 21.21 2.18 4.49
N ALA A 35 21.46 0.94 4.03
CA ALA A 35 20.41 0.03 3.59
C ALA A 35 19.42 -0.30 4.72
N SER A 36 19.89 -0.37 5.97
CA SER A 36 19.02 -0.59 7.13
C SER A 36 18.10 0.60 7.41
N ILE A 37 18.60 1.83 7.22
CA ILE A 37 17.80 3.06 7.36
C ILE A 37 16.75 3.15 6.25
N GLU A 38 17.15 2.93 4.99
CA GLU A 38 16.24 2.95 3.86
C GLU A 38 15.13 1.91 4.00
N LEU A 39 15.49 0.70 4.43
CA LEU A 39 14.52 -0.35 4.72
C LEU A 39 13.57 0.09 5.84
N TYR A 40 14.08 0.63 6.94
CA TYR A 40 13.25 1.11 8.04
C TYR A 40 12.24 2.19 7.58
N GLU A 41 12.70 3.17 6.81
CA GLU A 41 11.83 4.21 6.24
C GLU A 41 10.75 3.63 5.32
N HIS A 42 11.14 2.68 4.46
CA HIS A 42 10.21 2.02 3.55
C HIS A 42 9.10 1.27 4.30
N TRP A 43 9.46 0.51 5.33
CA TRP A 43 8.50 -0.24 6.14
C TRP A 43 7.55 0.70 6.92
N ILE A 44 8.06 1.83 7.41
CA ILE A 44 7.21 2.85 8.03
C ILE A 44 6.20 3.41 7.03
N GLN A 45 6.64 3.76 5.82
CA GLN A 45 5.75 4.28 4.78
C GLN A 45 4.66 3.27 4.40
N GLN A 46 5.01 1.98 4.30
CA GLN A 46 4.04 0.91 4.06
C GLN A 46 3.03 0.78 5.21
N ALA A 47 3.50 0.81 6.47
CA ALA A 47 2.65 0.72 7.65
C ALA A 47 1.62 1.87 7.69
N PHE A 48 2.06 3.12 7.47
CA PHE A 48 1.14 4.26 7.43
C PHE A 48 0.17 4.19 6.24
N SER A 49 0.62 3.71 5.08
CA SER A 49 -0.25 3.49 3.92
C SER A 49 -1.36 2.49 4.23
N GLY A 50 -1.05 1.40 4.94
CA GLY A 50 -2.03 0.43 5.44
C GLY A 50 -3.03 1.03 6.43
N ILE A 51 -2.56 1.85 7.39
CA ILE A 51 -3.43 2.56 8.34
C ILE A 51 -4.38 3.51 7.60
N MET A 52 -3.87 4.26 6.62
CA MET A 52 -4.69 5.17 5.80
C MET A 52 -5.74 4.42 4.98
N ALA A 53 -5.38 3.28 4.37
CA ALA A 53 -6.32 2.45 3.64
C ALA A 53 -7.44 1.91 4.54
N ALA A 54 -7.11 1.47 5.76
CA ALA A 54 -8.10 1.01 6.73
C ALA A 54 -9.04 2.15 7.19
N PHE A 55 -8.48 3.31 7.50
CA PHE A 55 -9.25 4.51 7.87
C PHE A 55 -10.19 4.95 6.73
N ALA A 56 -9.68 5.03 5.50
CA ALA A 56 -10.46 5.41 4.34
C ALA A 56 -11.56 4.39 4.03
N THR A 57 -11.28 3.09 4.20
CA THR A 57 -12.28 2.02 4.06
C THR A 57 -13.42 2.22 5.07
N ASP A 58 -13.10 2.53 6.33
CA ASP A 58 -14.13 2.83 7.34
C ASP A 58 -14.98 4.06 6.97
N LYS A 59 -14.34 5.17 6.57
CA LYS A 59 -15.04 6.40 6.20
C LYS A 59 -15.87 6.28 4.93
N SER A 60 -15.47 5.42 4.00
CA SER A 60 -16.17 5.22 2.74
C SER A 60 -17.50 4.48 2.89
N LYS A 61 -17.77 3.79 4.02
CA LYS A 61 -19.00 3.02 4.24
C LYS A 61 -20.27 3.82 3.97
N GLU A 62 -20.28 5.08 4.37
CA GLU A 62 -21.38 6.05 4.24
C GLU A 62 -21.51 6.65 2.83
N LEU A 63 -20.57 6.39 1.93
CA LEU A 63 -20.55 6.96 0.58
C LEU A 63 -21.14 6.00 -0.46
N GLN A 64 -21.58 6.58 -1.57
CA GLN A 64 -22.00 5.83 -2.75
C GLN A 64 -20.84 4.97 -3.31
N SER A 65 -21.20 3.86 -3.96
CA SER A 65 -20.26 2.92 -4.59
C SER A 65 -19.22 3.57 -5.52
N GLY A 66 -19.57 4.68 -6.20
CA GLY A 66 -18.63 5.41 -7.06
C GLY A 66 -17.42 5.98 -6.30
N HIS A 67 -17.62 6.51 -5.09
CA HIS A 67 -16.54 7.03 -4.25
C HIS A 67 -15.66 5.90 -3.68
N LYS A 68 -16.27 4.75 -3.36
CA LYS A 68 -15.55 3.55 -2.92
C LYS A 68 -14.62 3.04 -4.00
N ARG A 69 -15.12 2.91 -5.25
CA ARG A 69 -14.32 2.48 -6.40
C ARG A 69 -13.17 3.45 -6.69
N ARG A 70 -13.43 4.76 -6.67
CA ARG A 70 -12.37 5.77 -6.86
C ARG A 70 -11.30 5.69 -5.78
N LEU A 71 -11.67 5.43 -4.52
CA LEU A 71 -10.72 5.23 -3.43
C LEU A 71 -9.83 4.00 -3.66
N GLU A 72 -10.42 2.87 -4.05
CA GLU A 72 -9.69 1.62 -4.33
C GLU A 72 -8.71 1.82 -5.50
N GLU A 73 -9.17 2.39 -6.60
CA GLU A 73 -8.34 2.67 -7.79
C GLU A 73 -7.18 3.63 -7.45
N CYS A 74 -7.45 4.71 -6.71
CA CYS A 74 -6.42 5.65 -6.27
C CYS A 74 -5.38 4.97 -5.35
N SER A 75 -5.84 4.14 -4.42
CA SER A 75 -4.99 3.47 -3.44
C SER A 75 -4.12 2.37 -4.07
N GLN A 76 -4.59 1.70 -5.12
CA GLN A 76 -3.82 0.65 -5.81
C GLN A 76 -2.59 1.18 -6.56
N VAL A 77 -2.63 2.42 -7.03
CA VAL A 77 -1.52 3.04 -7.78
C VAL A 77 -0.67 3.99 -6.94
N ALA A 78 -0.98 4.13 -5.65
CA ALA A 78 -0.28 5.00 -4.72
C ALA A 78 1.03 4.36 -4.23
N ASP A 79 2.11 4.62 -4.94
CA ASP A 79 3.47 4.16 -4.63
C ASP A 79 4.16 4.91 -3.47
N THR A 80 3.57 5.99 -2.97
CA THR A 80 4.17 6.86 -1.96
C THR A 80 3.14 7.24 -0.91
N LEU A 81 3.63 7.46 0.30
CA LEU A 81 2.81 7.90 1.44
C LEU A 81 1.96 9.14 1.11
N LYS A 82 2.55 10.09 0.39
CA LYS A 82 1.88 11.32 -0.04
C LYS A 82 0.72 11.04 -0.99
N LYS A 83 0.90 10.16 -1.98
CA LYS A 83 -0.18 9.78 -2.91
C LYS A 83 -1.31 9.08 -2.16
N HIS A 84 -0.99 8.18 -1.22
CA HIS A 84 -2.00 7.55 -0.37
C HIS A 84 -2.79 8.58 0.44
N ALA A 85 -2.12 9.54 1.05
CA ALA A 85 -2.78 10.61 1.80
C ALA A 85 -3.74 11.44 0.92
N LEU A 86 -3.35 11.74 -0.33
CA LEU A 86 -4.22 12.44 -1.27
C LEU A 86 -5.50 11.65 -1.60
N CYS A 87 -5.40 10.32 -1.76
CA CYS A 87 -6.59 9.47 -1.94
C CYS A 87 -7.57 9.59 -0.76
N VAL A 88 -7.05 9.64 0.46
CA VAL A 88 -7.87 9.81 1.67
C VAL A 88 -8.49 11.22 1.72
N VAL A 89 -7.73 12.25 1.38
CA VAL A 89 -8.24 13.64 1.33
C VAL A 89 -9.37 13.77 0.32
N ASP A 90 -9.22 13.21 -0.88
CA ASP A 90 -10.26 13.18 -1.91
C ASP A 90 -11.54 12.52 -1.41
N LEU A 91 -11.42 11.39 -0.70
CA LEU A 91 -12.55 10.71 -0.08
C LEU A 91 -13.25 11.60 0.96
N MET A 92 -12.47 12.25 1.83
CA MET A 92 -13.00 13.11 2.89
C MET A 92 -13.70 14.34 2.31
N ASN A 93 -13.16 14.92 1.23
CA ASN A 93 -13.81 16.03 0.52
C ASN A 93 -15.15 15.59 -0.07
N ALA A 94 -15.24 14.40 -0.67
CA ALA A 94 -16.49 13.85 -1.16
C ALA A 94 -17.50 13.56 -0.03
N LYS A 95 -17.02 13.12 1.13
CA LYS A 95 -17.86 12.90 2.31
C LYS A 95 -18.42 14.21 2.87
N ASN A 96 -17.58 15.24 2.96
CA ASN A 96 -17.98 16.54 3.48
C ASN A 96 -19.01 17.22 2.56
N SER A 97 -18.79 17.18 1.24
CA SER A 97 -19.75 17.74 0.29
C SER A 97 -21.10 17.00 0.30
N TYR A 98 -21.09 15.67 0.52
CA TYR A 98 -22.31 14.90 0.75
C TYR A 98 -23.03 15.33 2.04
N GLY A 99 -22.28 15.53 3.13
CA GLY A 99 -22.82 16.01 4.41
C GLY A 99 -23.44 17.41 4.33
N ASP A 100 -22.89 18.29 3.48
CA ASP A 100 -23.44 19.63 3.26
C ASP A 100 -24.70 19.62 2.38
N TYR A 101 -24.78 18.72 1.39
CA TYR A 101 -25.99 18.51 0.59
C TYR A 101 -27.14 17.90 1.40
N GLN A 102 -26.84 16.95 2.29
CA GLN A 102 -27.86 16.35 3.17
C GLN A 102 -28.43 17.35 4.18
N LYS A 103 -27.67 18.38 4.57
CA LYS A 103 -28.16 19.48 5.41
C LYS A 103 -29.05 20.48 4.65
N SER A 104 -28.80 20.71 3.36
CA SER A 104 -29.63 21.62 2.55
C SER A 104 -30.92 20.97 2.04
N GLY A 105 -30.98 19.65 1.93
CA GLY A 105 -32.19 18.88 1.60
C GLY A 105 -33.19 18.68 2.76
N ASN A 106 -32.86 19.13 3.97
CA ASN A 106 -33.72 19.04 5.17
C ASN A 106 -34.57 20.31 5.41
N PHE A 107 -34.73 21.16 4.40
CA PHE A 107 -35.69 22.27 4.40
C PHE A 107 -36.93 21.87 3.58
N CYS A 108 -37.81 21.10 4.21
CA CYS A 108 -39.24 20.98 3.88
C CYS A 108 -40.02 21.04 5.20
#